data_AF-A0AAW2L889-F1
#
_entry.id   AF-A0AAW2L889-F1
#
_cell.length_a   1.000
_cell.length_b   1.000
_cell.length_c   1.000
_cell.angle_alpha   90.00
_cell.angle_beta   90.00
_cell.angle_gamma   90.00
#
_symmetry.space_group_name_H-M   'P 1'
#
loop_
_entity.id
_entity.type
_entity.pdbx_description
1 polymer ?
#
loop_
_entity_poly.entity_id
_entity_poly.type
_entity_poly.pdbx_seq_one_letter_code
_entity_poly.pdbx_strand_id
1 'polypeptide(L)'
;MAGDLHHYMRHSYVPSEKPVYVQHLLVNGCGGAFLHPTHVFSGFNSLDGVPYESKASYPSFEDSSRIALGNILKFRKKNWQFDFIGGIIYFILAFSMFPQCKLDHILQDDTFSGHLTSFFGTVWDAFVYMLGSSYVSSAGAFFLLVTAITFVPSKVSRKRKVIIGILHVSAHLSAALILMVLLELGIETCIRHKLLATSGYHTLYEWYRSVESEHFPDPTGLRARIEQWTFGLYPACIKYLMSAFDIPEVMAVSRNNICKNGMDSLSRGGAAIYYASVFLYFWVFSTPIVSVFGSYLYVCINWLHIHFDEAFSSLRIANYKSFTRFHINPKGDLEVFTLAVDKVRNENPIYKRLFIVPQAHKLRSTCTVKVPKSGSLIQVGKVNRNCRKTSATGENFRANGDRLRLNKTLLTP
;
A
#
# COMPACT_ATOMS: atom_id res chain seq x y z
N MET A 1 12.11 -13.20 27.29
CA MET A 1 12.61 -13.52 25.93
C MET A 1 11.69 -12.84 24.92
N ALA A 2 12.23 -12.09 23.97
CA ALA A 2 11.45 -11.45 22.91
C ALA A 2 12.06 -11.82 21.56
N GLY A 3 11.26 -12.42 20.67
CA GLY A 3 11.64 -12.75 19.30
C GLY A 3 11.29 -11.62 18.34
N ASP A 4 12.04 -11.53 17.23
CA ASP A 4 11.81 -10.53 16.16
C ASP A 4 10.53 -10.83 15.37
N LEU A 5 10.06 -12.08 15.36
CA LEU A 5 8.80 -12.49 14.75
C LEU A 5 7.68 -12.46 15.78
N HIS A 6 6.66 -11.65 15.51
CA HIS A 6 5.56 -11.41 16.45
C HIS A 6 4.42 -12.42 16.34
N HIS A 7 4.78 -13.70 16.35
CA HIS A 7 3.84 -14.82 16.45
C HIS A 7 4.36 -15.81 17.48
N TYR A 8 3.59 -16.87 17.72
CA TYR A 8 4.06 -18.03 18.47
C TYR A 8 4.13 -19.27 17.57
N MET A 9 5.24 -19.99 17.63
CA MET A 9 5.40 -21.30 17.00
C MET A 9 6.23 -22.22 17.89
N ARG A 10 5.81 -23.48 17.98
CA ARG A 10 6.54 -24.53 18.69
C ARG A 10 6.84 -25.67 17.72
N HIS A 11 8.09 -26.07 17.70
CA HIS A 11 8.52 -27.28 17.03
C HIS A 11 9.13 -28.25 18.03
N SER A 12 8.92 -29.54 17.80
CA SER A 12 9.52 -30.61 18.58
C SER A 12 10.42 -31.43 17.68
N TYR A 13 11.52 -31.89 18.26
CA TYR A 13 12.42 -32.82 17.61
C TYR A 13 11.67 -34.07 17.13
N VAL A 14 12.01 -34.53 15.92
CA VAL A 14 11.56 -35.82 15.39
C VAL A 14 12.66 -36.86 15.64
N PRO A 15 12.40 -37.94 16.40
CA PRO A 15 13.40 -38.96 16.70
C PRO A 15 14.19 -39.42 15.46
N SER A 16 15.51 -39.40 15.58
CA SER A 16 16.50 -39.77 14.56
C SER A 16 17.74 -40.38 15.23
N GLU A 17 18.57 -41.10 14.47
CA GLU A 17 19.80 -41.73 14.96
C GLU A 17 20.89 -40.72 15.37
N LYS A 18 20.75 -39.45 14.99
CA LYS A 18 21.73 -38.41 15.33
C LYS A 18 21.54 -37.93 16.77
N PRO A 19 22.64 -37.66 17.50
CA PRO A 19 22.54 -37.04 18.82
C PRO A 19 21.94 -35.64 18.70
N VAL A 20 20.94 -35.35 19.51
CA VAL A 20 20.24 -34.05 19.50
C VAL A 20 20.30 -33.39 20.85
N TYR A 21 20.84 -32.16 20.84
CA TYR A 21 20.97 -31.34 22.03
C TYR A 21 19.70 -30.53 22.33
N VAL A 22 18.90 -30.21 21.30
CA VAL A 22 17.73 -29.34 21.42
C VAL A 22 16.44 -30.12 21.13
N GLN A 23 15.58 -30.28 22.13
CA GLN A 23 14.33 -31.04 21.96
C GLN A 23 13.16 -30.18 21.47
N HIS A 24 13.17 -28.89 21.83
CA HIS A 24 12.10 -27.97 21.50
C HIS A 24 12.65 -26.64 20.98
N LEU A 25 12.05 -26.19 19.88
CA LEU A 25 12.25 -24.84 19.33
C LEU A 25 11.00 -24.02 19.59
N LEU A 26 11.18 -22.89 20.26
CA LEU A 26 10.11 -21.96 20.57
C LEU A 26 10.39 -20.60 19.94
N VAL A 27 9.43 -20.13 19.15
CA VAL A 27 9.31 -18.73 18.72
C VAL A 27 8.19 -18.13 19.54
N ASN A 28 8.48 -17.09 20.31
CA ASN A 28 7.46 -16.26 20.93
C ASN A 28 7.86 -14.79 20.91
N GLY A 29 7.35 -14.05 19.93
CA GLY A 29 7.49 -12.60 19.86
C GLY A 29 6.15 -11.86 19.91
N CYS A 30 5.06 -12.52 20.33
CA CYS A 30 3.71 -11.94 20.27
C CYS A 30 3.55 -10.60 21.02
N GLY A 31 4.50 -10.19 21.87
CA GLY A 31 4.53 -8.87 22.50
C GLY A 31 4.91 -7.69 21.57
N GLY A 32 5.30 -7.94 20.33
CA GLY A 32 5.72 -6.87 19.40
C GLY A 32 4.58 -5.99 18.88
N ALA A 33 4.93 -4.95 18.10
CA ALA A 33 4.00 -3.88 17.71
C ALA A 33 2.81 -4.34 16.86
N PHE A 34 3.01 -5.33 15.98
CA PHE A 34 1.98 -5.91 15.11
C PHE A 34 2.20 -7.41 14.95
N LEU A 35 1.15 -8.19 14.69
CA LEU A 35 1.23 -9.63 14.43
C LEU A 35 2.10 -9.94 13.20
N HIS A 36 2.93 -10.98 13.24
CA HIS A 36 3.56 -11.57 12.04
C HIS A 36 2.79 -12.81 11.55
N PRO A 37 2.84 -13.16 10.26
CA PRO A 37 2.17 -14.37 9.77
C PRO A 37 2.84 -15.64 10.28
N THR A 38 2.05 -16.70 10.47
CA THR A 38 2.56 -18.06 10.77
C THR A 38 2.57 -18.94 9.52
N HIS A 39 1.61 -18.78 8.60
CA HIS A 39 1.47 -19.63 7.41
C HIS A 39 2.69 -19.62 6.48
N VAL A 40 3.38 -18.48 6.38
CA VAL A 40 4.63 -18.32 5.60
C VAL A 40 5.73 -19.26 6.09
N PHE A 41 5.72 -19.61 7.38
CA PHE A 41 6.72 -20.43 8.05
C PHE A 41 6.29 -21.90 8.23
N SER A 42 5.13 -22.29 7.68
CA SER A 42 4.60 -23.65 7.80
C SER A 42 5.53 -24.74 7.24
N GLY A 43 6.38 -24.39 6.27
CA GLY A 43 7.33 -25.32 5.64
C GLY A 43 8.64 -25.54 6.41
N PHE A 44 8.81 -24.95 7.60
CA PHE A 44 10.00 -25.19 8.42
C PHE A 44 10.01 -26.62 8.97
N ASN A 45 11.07 -27.38 8.68
CA ASN A 45 11.15 -28.80 9.02
C ASN A 45 12.50 -29.25 9.58
N SER A 46 13.52 -28.38 9.64
CA SER A 46 14.85 -28.76 10.13
C SER A 46 15.66 -27.56 10.60
N LEU A 47 16.56 -27.82 11.55
CA LEU A 47 17.59 -26.89 12.02
C LEU A 47 18.93 -27.64 12.08
N ASP A 48 19.96 -27.12 11.43
CA ASP A 48 21.31 -27.72 11.39
C ASP A 48 21.30 -29.21 10.97
N GLY A 49 20.41 -29.58 10.04
CA GLY A 49 20.25 -30.96 9.56
C GLY A 49 19.50 -31.89 10.51
N VAL A 50 18.99 -31.39 11.64
CA VAL A 50 18.13 -32.11 12.58
C VAL A 50 16.66 -31.86 12.22
N PRO A 51 15.82 -32.91 12.07
CA PRO A 51 14.41 -32.75 11.72
C PRO A 51 13.56 -32.30 12.93
N TYR A 52 12.63 -31.39 12.65
CA TYR A 52 11.66 -30.87 13.61
C TYR A 52 10.25 -30.83 13.01
N GLU A 53 9.25 -31.08 13.84
CA GLU A 53 7.85 -31.04 13.47
C GLU A 53 7.15 -29.89 14.20
N SER A 54 6.38 -29.07 13.47
CA SER A 54 5.55 -28.02 14.05
C SER A 54 4.41 -28.62 14.86
N LYS A 55 4.41 -28.39 16.18
CA LYS A 55 3.38 -28.90 17.12
C LYS A 55 2.30 -27.88 17.43
N ALA A 56 2.61 -26.58 17.39
CA ALA A 56 1.64 -25.54 17.63
C ALA A 56 2.04 -24.23 16.96
N SER A 57 1.07 -23.48 16.44
CA SER A 57 1.25 -22.12 15.95
C SER A 57 0.10 -21.24 16.45
N TYR A 58 0.41 -19.98 16.72
CA TYR A 58 -0.57 -18.98 17.09
C TYR A 58 -0.27 -17.63 16.44
N PRO A 59 -1.19 -17.10 15.60
CA PRO A 59 -2.43 -17.74 15.14
C PRO A 59 -2.16 -19.02 14.34
N SER A 60 -3.19 -19.86 14.15
CA SER A 60 -3.08 -21.04 13.30
C SER A 60 -2.69 -20.64 11.87
N PHE A 61 -2.14 -21.57 11.08
CA PHE A 61 -1.75 -21.26 9.69
C PHE A 61 -2.95 -20.81 8.86
N GLU A 62 -4.09 -21.45 9.03
CA GLU A 62 -5.33 -21.09 8.35
C GLU A 62 -5.82 -19.69 8.77
N ASP A 63 -5.88 -19.41 10.08
CA ASP A 63 -6.24 -18.09 10.58
C ASP A 63 -5.28 -17.02 10.07
N SER A 64 -3.98 -17.32 10.04
CA SER A 64 -2.95 -16.41 9.54
C SER A 64 -3.14 -16.09 8.06
N SER A 65 -3.43 -17.08 7.22
CA SER A 65 -3.69 -16.84 5.80
C SER A 65 -4.98 -16.04 5.60
N ARG A 66 -6.05 -16.34 6.36
CA ARG A 66 -7.30 -15.57 6.34
C ARG A 66 -7.09 -14.12 6.78
N ILE A 67 -6.26 -13.88 7.79
CA ILE A 67 -5.91 -12.52 8.24
C ILE A 67 -5.26 -11.73 7.10
N ALA A 68 -4.44 -12.38 6.26
CA ALA A 68 -3.78 -11.73 5.14
C ALA A 68 -4.77 -11.14 4.12
N LEU A 69 -6.00 -11.66 4.00
CA LEU A 69 -7.08 -11.09 3.17
C LEU A 69 -7.39 -9.63 3.53
N GLY A 70 -7.07 -9.23 4.77
CA GLY A 70 -7.11 -7.84 5.18
C GLY A 70 -6.31 -6.89 4.29
N ASN A 71 -5.29 -7.38 3.56
CA ASN A 71 -4.52 -6.56 2.63
C ASN A 71 -5.35 -6.09 1.43
N ILE A 72 -6.36 -6.84 0.99
CA ILE A 72 -7.25 -6.37 -0.09
C ILE A 72 -8.25 -5.35 0.46
N LEU A 73 -8.91 -5.68 1.57
CA LEU A 73 -10.08 -4.92 2.05
C LEU A 73 -9.74 -3.76 3.00
N LYS A 74 -8.69 -3.90 3.80
CA LYS A 74 -8.37 -2.97 4.90
C LYS A 74 -7.12 -2.15 4.65
N PHE A 75 -6.29 -2.50 3.67
CA PHE A 75 -5.05 -1.78 3.38
C PHE A 75 -5.34 -0.31 3.10
N ARG A 76 -6.25 -0.02 2.17
CA ARG A 76 -6.62 1.35 1.79
C ARG A 76 -7.15 2.16 2.99
N LYS A 77 -8.09 1.59 3.74
CA LYS A 77 -8.67 2.24 4.92
C LYS A 77 -7.63 2.56 5.99
N LYS A 78 -6.65 1.68 6.21
CA LYS A 78 -5.60 1.88 7.22
C LYS A 78 -4.48 2.79 6.72
N ASN A 79 -4.18 2.76 5.43
CA ASN A 79 -3.03 3.42 4.81
C ASN A 79 -3.46 4.50 3.81
N TRP A 80 -4.52 5.26 4.11
CA TRP A 80 -5.02 6.32 3.21
C TRP A 80 -3.96 7.37 2.83
N GLN A 81 -2.96 7.59 3.69
CA GLN A 81 -1.81 8.45 3.41
C GLN A 81 -0.98 7.95 2.21
N PHE A 82 -0.99 6.64 1.96
CA PHE A 82 -0.34 6.03 0.81
C PHE A 82 -1.03 6.46 -0.50
N ASP A 83 -2.37 6.56 -0.52
CA ASP A 83 -3.13 7.09 -1.68
C ASP A 83 -2.82 8.57 -1.90
N PHE A 84 -2.72 9.35 -0.83
CA PHE A 84 -2.39 10.78 -0.91
C PHE A 84 -0.99 11.01 -1.52
N ILE A 85 0.03 10.38 -0.94
CA ILE A 85 1.41 10.50 -1.41
C ILE A 85 1.56 9.89 -2.81
N GLY A 86 0.97 8.71 -3.04
CA GLY A 86 1.03 8.01 -4.32
C GLY A 86 0.46 8.82 -5.47
N GLY A 87 -0.70 9.46 -5.27
CA GLY A 87 -1.29 10.30 -6.31
C GLY A 87 -0.53 11.61 -6.55
N ILE A 88 0.14 12.19 -5.54
CA ILE A 88 1.10 13.30 -5.76
C ILE A 88 2.26 12.84 -6.62
N ILE A 89 2.87 11.69 -6.31
CA ILE A 89 3.97 11.13 -7.10
C ILE A 89 3.52 10.89 -8.54
N TYR A 90 2.37 10.26 -8.75
CA TYR A 90 1.84 9.99 -10.09
C TYR A 90 1.56 11.27 -10.85
N PHE A 91 1.02 12.29 -10.18
CA PHE A 91 0.78 13.58 -10.81
C PHE A 91 2.08 14.24 -11.25
N ILE A 92 3.13 14.24 -10.41
CA ILE A 92 4.46 14.75 -10.80
C ILE A 92 5.01 13.99 -12.00
N LEU A 93 4.90 12.65 -12.01
CA LEU A 93 5.34 11.82 -13.12
C LEU A 93 4.60 12.12 -14.43
N ALA A 94 3.34 12.53 -14.36
CA ALA A 94 2.50 12.85 -15.53
C ALA A 94 2.44 14.37 -15.86
N PHE A 95 2.85 15.23 -14.94
CA PHE A 95 2.57 16.68 -14.91
C PHE A 95 2.85 17.38 -16.24
N SER A 96 4.02 17.11 -16.81
CA SER A 96 4.52 17.84 -17.97
C SER A 96 3.83 17.45 -19.28
N MET A 97 2.99 16.40 -19.25
CA MET A 97 2.27 15.88 -20.41
C MET A 97 0.83 16.38 -20.44
N PHE A 98 0.35 17.08 -19.42
CA PHE A 98 -0.99 17.70 -19.44
C PHE A 98 -0.96 19.08 -20.11
N PRO A 99 -1.96 19.42 -20.95
CA PRO A 99 -2.99 18.56 -21.55
C PRO A 99 -2.49 17.76 -22.77
N GLN A 100 -3.22 16.70 -23.12
CA GLN A 100 -3.01 15.96 -24.37
C GLN A 100 -3.97 16.46 -25.45
N CYS A 101 -3.47 17.29 -26.36
CA CYS A 101 -4.31 17.98 -27.36
C CYS A 101 -4.61 17.18 -28.64
N LYS A 102 -3.89 16.08 -28.87
CA LYS A 102 -4.05 15.23 -30.06
C LYS A 102 -4.44 13.84 -29.60
N LEU A 103 -5.73 13.61 -29.38
CA LEU A 103 -6.28 12.30 -29.00
C LEU A 103 -7.26 11.75 -30.02
N ASP A 104 -7.57 12.51 -31.06
CA ASP A 104 -8.64 12.17 -31.99
C ASP A 104 -8.40 10.87 -32.72
N HIS A 105 -7.14 10.59 -33.06
CA HIS A 105 -6.70 9.37 -33.74
C HIS A 105 -6.98 8.11 -32.93
N ILE A 106 -7.01 8.19 -31.59
CA ILE A 106 -7.34 7.03 -30.74
C ILE A 106 -8.79 6.60 -30.94
N LEU A 107 -9.68 7.54 -31.25
CA LEU A 107 -11.13 7.32 -31.35
C LEU A 107 -11.62 7.14 -32.80
N GLN A 108 -10.74 7.22 -33.80
CA GLN A 108 -11.11 7.20 -35.22
C GLN A 108 -11.05 5.80 -35.87
N ASP A 109 -10.28 4.86 -35.31
CA ASP A 109 -10.15 3.52 -35.89
C ASP A 109 -11.44 2.69 -35.74
N ASP A 110 -11.81 1.88 -36.74
CA ASP A 110 -13.01 1.03 -36.66
C ASP A 110 -12.78 -0.30 -35.93
N THR A 111 -11.53 -0.62 -35.57
CA THR A 111 -11.16 -1.90 -34.96
C THR A 111 -10.62 -1.74 -33.54
N PHE A 112 -10.97 -2.69 -32.67
CA PHE A 112 -10.45 -2.74 -31.30
C PHE A 112 -8.91 -2.79 -31.24
N SER A 113 -8.28 -3.52 -32.17
CA SER A 113 -6.81 -3.58 -32.25
C SER A 113 -6.20 -2.24 -32.69
N GLY A 114 -6.87 -1.49 -33.57
CA GLY A 114 -6.47 -0.14 -33.98
C GLY A 114 -6.47 0.81 -32.78
N HIS A 115 -7.59 0.86 -32.05
CA HIS A 115 -7.71 1.65 -30.82
C HIS A 115 -6.61 1.34 -29.80
N LEU A 116 -6.31 0.06 -29.54
CA LEU A 116 -5.25 -0.32 -28.62
C LEU A 116 -3.86 0.12 -29.12
N THR A 117 -3.59 -0.03 -30.41
CA THR A 117 -2.31 0.37 -31.01
C THR A 117 -2.13 1.88 -30.90
N SER A 118 -3.14 2.65 -31.25
CA SER A 118 -3.17 4.12 -31.15
C SER A 118 -3.05 4.59 -29.70
N PHE A 119 -3.71 3.91 -28.75
CA PHE A 119 -3.61 4.19 -27.32
C PHE A 119 -2.19 3.96 -26.79
N PHE A 120 -1.60 2.79 -27.02
CA PHE A 120 -0.24 2.49 -26.55
C PHE A 120 0.82 3.32 -27.29
N GLY A 121 0.59 3.67 -28.56
CA GLY A 121 1.41 4.63 -29.29
C GLY A 121 1.42 6.00 -28.59
N THR A 122 0.25 6.50 -28.19
CA THR A 122 0.14 7.77 -27.46
C THR A 122 0.83 7.73 -26.09
N VAL A 123 0.70 6.62 -25.36
CA VAL A 123 1.44 6.42 -24.09
C VAL A 123 2.94 6.41 -24.32
N TRP A 124 3.41 5.79 -25.40
CA TRP A 124 4.82 5.75 -25.77
C TRP A 124 5.35 7.13 -26.18
N ASP A 125 4.59 7.90 -26.97
CA ASP A 125 4.94 9.27 -27.34
C ASP A 125 5.03 10.17 -26.11
N ALA A 126 4.10 10.03 -25.18
CA ALA A 126 4.14 10.73 -23.89
C ALA A 126 5.37 10.35 -23.07
N PHE A 127 5.77 9.08 -23.08
CA PHE A 127 7.00 8.61 -22.42
C PHE A 127 8.27 9.20 -23.05
N VAL A 128 8.37 9.19 -24.38
CA VAL A 128 9.52 9.77 -25.11
C VAL A 128 9.59 11.28 -24.87
N TYR A 129 8.45 11.97 -24.95
CA TYR A 129 8.36 13.40 -24.65
C TYR A 129 8.79 13.70 -23.22
N MET A 130 8.34 12.90 -22.24
CA MET A 130 8.73 13.04 -20.86
C MET A 130 10.26 13.01 -20.76
N LEU A 131 10.91 11.96 -21.26
CA LEU A 131 12.37 11.80 -21.17
C LEU A 131 13.17 12.86 -21.93
N GLY A 132 12.69 13.29 -23.11
CA GLY A 132 13.44 14.16 -24.01
C GLY A 132 13.25 15.65 -23.74
N SER A 133 12.05 16.05 -23.32
CA SER A 133 11.63 17.47 -23.36
C SER A 133 11.05 17.98 -22.05
N SER A 134 10.76 17.09 -21.08
CA SER A 134 10.18 17.51 -19.80
C SER A 134 11.25 17.69 -18.71
N TYR A 135 11.15 18.80 -17.96
CA TYR A 135 12.03 19.05 -16.80
C TYR A 135 11.43 18.48 -15.50
N VAL A 136 10.17 18.80 -15.21
CA VAL A 136 9.52 18.45 -13.93
C VAL A 136 9.29 16.94 -13.82
N SER A 137 8.69 16.33 -14.84
CA SER A 137 8.36 14.91 -14.82
C SER A 137 9.59 14.02 -14.93
N SER A 138 10.60 14.40 -15.73
CA SER A 138 11.91 13.73 -15.74
C SER A 138 12.64 13.81 -14.40
N ALA A 139 12.68 14.98 -13.76
CA ALA A 139 13.28 15.12 -12.44
C ALA A 139 12.55 14.25 -11.42
N GLY A 140 11.22 14.24 -11.44
CA GLY A 140 10.39 13.37 -10.60
C GLY A 140 10.71 11.88 -10.80
N ALA A 141 10.80 11.42 -12.06
CA ALA A 141 11.16 10.05 -12.39
C ALA A 141 12.59 9.69 -11.91
N PHE A 142 13.54 10.61 -12.08
CA PHE A 142 14.91 10.43 -11.60
C PHE A 142 14.98 10.30 -10.06
N PHE A 143 14.34 11.20 -9.31
CA PHE A 143 14.34 11.13 -7.85
C PHE A 143 13.61 9.88 -7.34
N LEU A 144 12.53 9.46 -8.02
CA LEU A 144 11.85 8.21 -7.71
C LEU A 144 12.78 7.01 -7.95
N LEU A 145 13.57 7.01 -9.04
CA LEU A 145 14.54 5.96 -9.33
C LEU A 145 15.66 5.89 -8.28
N VAL A 146 16.24 7.03 -7.91
CA VAL A 146 17.25 7.10 -6.84
C VAL A 146 16.66 6.55 -5.55
N THR A 147 15.47 7.01 -5.17
CA THR A 147 14.77 6.54 -3.97
C THR A 147 14.54 5.03 -4.03
N ALA A 148 13.95 4.52 -5.12
CA ALA A 148 13.68 3.10 -5.29
C ALA A 148 14.94 2.24 -5.13
N ILE A 149 16.07 2.64 -5.73
CA ILE A 149 17.34 1.91 -5.62
C ILE A 149 17.91 1.95 -4.19
N THR A 150 17.84 3.12 -3.53
CA THR A 150 18.35 3.28 -2.15
C THR A 150 17.57 2.49 -1.11
N PHE A 151 16.25 2.34 -1.29
CA PHE A 151 15.39 1.61 -0.37
C PHE A 151 15.47 0.08 -0.55
N VAL A 152 16.09 -0.44 -1.62
CA VAL A 152 16.35 -1.88 -1.75
C VAL A 152 17.34 -2.34 -0.66
N PRO A 153 17.02 -3.39 0.12
CA PRO A 153 17.86 -3.87 1.23
C PRO A 153 19.34 -4.10 0.86
N SER A 154 20.26 -3.74 1.76
CA SER A 154 21.72 -3.86 1.59
C SER A 154 22.23 -5.27 1.29
N LYS A 155 21.47 -6.30 1.67
CA LYS A 155 21.78 -7.71 1.42
C LYS A 155 21.64 -8.13 -0.05
N VAL A 156 21.03 -7.29 -0.89
CA VAL A 156 20.91 -7.53 -2.34
C VAL A 156 22.10 -6.91 -3.07
N SER A 157 22.69 -7.65 -4.01
CA SER A 157 23.83 -7.16 -4.80
C SER A 157 23.50 -5.88 -5.56
N ARG A 158 24.48 -4.97 -5.73
CA ARG A 158 24.27 -3.65 -6.37
C ARG A 158 23.57 -3.75 -7.73
N LYS A 159 23.96 -4.71 -8.58
CA LYS A 159 23.33 -4.96 -9.89
C LYS A 159 21.83 -5.27 -9.75
N ARG A 160 21.46 -6.17 -8.82
CA ARG A 160 20.06 -6.55 -8.58
C ARG A 160 19.26 -5.38 -8.00
N LYS A 161 19.86 -4.54 -7.15
CA LYS A 161 19.19 -3.33 -6.64
C LYS A 161 18.76 -2.39 -7.76
N VAL A 162 19.67 -2.13 -8.70
CA VAL A 162 19.39 -1.29 -9.86
C VAL A 162 18.28 -1.89 -10.71
N ILE A 163 18.33 -3.20 -11.00
CA ILE A 163 17.28 -3.88 -11.78
C ILE A 163 15.91 -3.77 -11.08
N ILE A 164 15.84 -4.03 -9.77
CA ILE A 164 14.58 -3.92 -9.01
C ILE A 164 14.07 -2.48 -9.02
N GLY A 165 14.95 -1.50 -8.80
CA GLY A 165 14.60 -0.08 -8.83
C GLY A 165 14.05 0.35 -10.20
N ILE A 166 14.71 -0.03 -11.29
CA ILE A 166 14.25 0.26 -12.66
C ILE A 166 12.88 -0.37 -12.90
N LEU A 167 12.71 -1.67 -12.62
CA LEU A 167 11.43 -2.36 -12.84
C LEU A 167 10.29 -1.70 -12.03
N HIS A 168 10.57 -1.31 -10.78
CA HIS A 168 9.60 -0.66 -9.92
C HIS A 168 9.19 0.73 -10.45
N VAL A 169 10.17 1.55 -10.85
CA VAL A 169 9.88 2.88 -11.42
C VAL A 169 9.20 2.77 -12.77
N SER A 170 9.61 1.84 -13.64
CA SER A 170 8.92 1.56 -14.91
C SER A 170 7.45 1.21 -14.68
N ALA A 171 7.13 0.37 -13.69
CA ALA A 171 5.74 0.02 -13.40
C ALA A 171 4.90 1.23 -12.96
N HIS A 172 5.43 2.06 -12.06
CA HIS A 172 4.74 3.28 -11.60
C HIS A 172 4.62 4.34 -12.69
N LEU A 173 5.66 4.50 -13.51
CA LEU A 173 5.66 5.43 -14.63
C LEU A 173 4.64 5.03 -15.70
N SER A 174 4.64 3.76 -16.12
CA SER A 174 3.64 3.26 -17.07
C SER A 174 2.22 3.43 -16.53
N ALA A 175 1.99 3.14 -15.24
CA ALA A 175 0.68 3.35 -14.62
C ALA A 175 0.27 4.83 -14.63
N ALA A 176 1.18 5.76 -14.30
CA ALA A 176 0.90 7.19 -14.30
C ALA A 176 0.57 7.72 -15.71
N LEU A 177 1.33 7.29 -16.73
CA LEU A 177 1.09 7.71 -18.12
C LEU A 177 -0.20 7.11 -18.68
N ILE A 178 -0.49 5.84 -18.40
CA ILE A 178 -1.76 5.20 -18.79
C ILE A 178 -2.94 5.93 -18.16
N LEU A 179 -2.88 6.22 -16.85
CA LEU A 179 -3.93 6.97 -16.16
C LEU A 179 -4.11 8.38 -16.72
N MET A 180 -3.00 9.03 -17.12
CA MET A 180 -3.05 10.37 -17.70
C MET A 180 -3.79 10.35 -19.04
N VAL A 181 -3.43 9.42 -19.94
CA VAL A 181 -4.11 9.27 -21.23
C VAL A 181 -5.58 8.89 -21.04
N LEU A 182 -5.90 8.00 -20.09
CA LEU A 182 -7.30 7.64 -19.79
C LEU A 182 -8.12 8.83 -19.28
N LEU A 183 -7.55 9.68 -18.40
CA LEU A 183 -8.23 10.88 -17.91
C LEU A 183 -8.47 11.86 -19.07
N GLU A 184 -7.45 12.16 -19.87
CA GLU A 184 -7.56 13.09 -20.99
C GLU A 184 -8.52 12.56 -22.07
N LEU A 185 -8.52 11.26 -22.34
CA LEU A 185 -9.46 10.62 -23.26
C LEU A 185 -10.91 10.69 -22.73
N GLY A 186 -11.10 10.55 -21.42
CA GLY A 186 -12.40 10.74 -20.77
C GLY A 186 -12.92 12.17 -20.95
N ILE A 187 -12.06 13.17 -20.73
CA ILE A 187 -12.40 14.58 -20.94
C ILE A 187 -12.73 14.85 -22.41
N GLU A 188 -11.89 14.37 -23.34
CA GLU A 188 -12.12 14.49 -24.79
C GLU A 188 -13.45 13.87 -25.21
N THR A 189 -13.78 12.68 -24.69
CA THR A 189 -15.05 12.00 -24.94
C THR A 189 -16.24 12.83 -24.44
N CYS A 190 -16.15 13.38 -23.23
CA CYS A 190 -17.19 14.27 -22.69
C CYS A 190 -17.35 15.55 -23.53
N ILE A 191 -16.26 16.16 -24.01
CA ILE A 191 -16.31 17.34 -24.89
C ILE A 191 -17.00 16.98 -26.22
N ARG A 192 -16.62 15.86 -26.86
CA ARG A 192 -17.20 15.40 -28.12
C ARG A 192 -18.70 15.15 -28.03
N HIS A 193 -19.17 14.60 -26.91
CA HIS A 193 -20.59 14.37 -26.64
C HIS A 193 -21.33 15.59 -26.08
N LYS A 194 -20.70 16.78 -26.08
CA LYS A 194 -21.26 18.05 -25.58
C LYS A 194 -21.72 17.96 -24.11
N LEU A 195 -21.03 17.14 -23.31
CA LEU A 195 -21.25 17.04 -21.86
C LEU A 195 -20.42 18.06 -21.08
N LEU A 196 -19.27 18.48 -21.63
CA LEU A 196 -18.38 19.48 -21.05
C LEU A 196 -17.96 20.51 -22.11
N ALA A 197 -17.51 21.69 -21.66
CA ALA A 197 -17.02 22.81 -22.46
C ALA A 197 -18.05 23.36 -23.47
N THR A 198 -19.31 23.52 -23.05
CA THR A 198 -20.43 23.93 -23.92
C THR A 198 -20.68 25.44 -23.94
N SER A 199 -20.66 26.11 -22.79
CA SER A 199 -20.90 27.56 -22.68
C SER A 199 -19.81 28.35 -21.93
N GLY A 200 -18.72 27.71 -21.51
CA GLY A 200 -17.53 28.36 -20.93
C GLY A 200 -17.35 28.06 -19.44
N TYR A 201 -16.57 28.87 -18.71
CA TYR A 201 -16.15 28.58 -17.33
C TYR A 201 -17.27 28.57 -16.27
N HIS A 202 -18.49 28.95 -16.63
CA HIS A 202 -19.57 29.25 -15.70
C HIS A 202 -20.91 28.62 -16.09
N THR A 203 -20.88 27.49 -16.82
CA THR A 203 -22.09 26.76 -17.26
C THR A 203 -23.04 26.45 -16.09
N LEU A 204 -22.50 25.98 -14.97
CA LEU A 204 -23.27 25.70 -13.75
C LEU A 204 -23.94 26.96 -13.17
N TYR A 205 -23.26 28.10 -13.22
CA TYR A 205 -23.83 29.38 -12.77
C TYR A 205 -24.92 29.88 -13.72
N GLU A 206 -24.73 29.73 -15.04
CA GLU A 206 -25.75 30.07 -16.04
C GLU A 206 -27.01 29.21 -15.86
N TRP A 207 -26.84 27.90 -15.68
CA TRP A 207 -27.93 26.98 -15.36
C TRP A 207 -28.64 27.34 -14.05
N TYR A 208 -27.88 27.67 -13.01
CA TYR A 208 -28.46 28.11 -11.73
C TYR A 208 -29.30 29.38 -11.92
N ARG A 209 -28.80 30.36 -12.69
CA ARG A 209 -29.53 31.60 -12.97
C ARG A 209 -30.80 31.35 -13.78
N SER A 210 -30.78 30.44 -14.75
CA SER A 210 -31.99 30.09 -15.51
C SER A 210 -33.04 29.44 -14.61
N VAL A 211 -32.64 28.43 -13.82
CA VAL A 211 -33.55 27.74 -12.88
C VAL A 211 -34.06 28.68 -11.78
N GLU A 212 -33.19 29.53 -11.25
CA GLU A 212 -33.56 30.55 -10.25
C GLU A 212 -34.61 31.52 -10.81
N SER A 213 -34.45 31.96 -12.07
CA SER A 213 -35.40 32.88 -12.70
C SER A 213 -36.75 32.23 -13.01
N GLU A 214 -36.76 30.96 -13.36
CA GLU A 214 -37.97 30.20 -13.70
C GLU A 214 -38.78 29.81 -12.46
N HIS A 215 -38.11 29.27 -11.43
CA HIS A 215 -38.79 28.69 -10.26
C HIS A 215 -38.96 29.69 -9.12
N PHE A 216 -38.15 30.75 -9.07
CA PHE A 216 -38.16 31.74 -8.00
C PHE A 216 -38.15 33.17 -8.57
N PRO A 217 -39.24 33.64 -9.18
CA PRO A 217 -39.33 35.00 -9.71
C PRO A 217 -39.15 36.03 -8.57
N ASP A 218 -38.53 37.17 -8.89
CA ASP A 218 -38.27 38.26 -7.93
C ASP A 218 -39.17 39.48 -8.22
N PRO A 219 -40.46 39.43 -7.84
CA PRO A 219 -41.40 40.52 -8.11
C PRO A 219 -41.05 41.82 -7.39
N THR A 220 -40.22 41.76 -6.34
CA THR A 220 -39.80 42.92 -5.56
C THR A 220 -38.47 43.53 -6.03
N GLY A 221 -37.76 42.88 -6.97
CA GLY A 221 -36.42 43.29 -7.38
C GLY A 221 -35.38 43.23 -6.24
N LEU A 222 -35.58 42.37 -5.23
CA LEU A 222 -34.65 42.21 -4.12
C LEU A 222 -33.25 41.80 -4.58
N ARG A 223 -33.14 40.89 -5.55
CA ARG A 223 -31.85 40.40 -6.06
C ARG A 223 -31.06 41.52 -6.75
N ALA A 224 -31.71 42.32 -7.58
CA ALA A 224 -31.09 43.46 -8.24
C ALA A 224 -30.62 44.51 -7.22
N ARG A 225 -31.40 44.74 -6.16
CA ARG A 225 -31.01 45.63 -5.05
C ARG A 225 -29.82 45.08 -4.26
N ILE A 226 -29.78 43.79 -3.96
CA ILE A 226 -28.63 43.15 -3.30
C ILE A 226 -27.38 43.21 -4.17
N GLU A 227 -27.50 42.94 -5.46
CA GLU A 227 -26.40 43.07 -6.42
C GLU A 227 -25.86 44.51 -6.42
N GLN A 228 -26.73 45.52 -6.45
CA GLN A 228 -26.33 46.92 -6.36
C GLN A 228 -25.68 47.27 -5.01
N TRP A 229 -26.28 46.85 -3.89
CA TRP A 229 -25.75 47.12 -2.53
C TRP A 229 -24.41 46.45 -2.28
N THR A 230 -24.15 45.32 -2.95
CA THR A 230 -22.89 44.58 -2.84
C THR A 230 -21.89 44.96 -3.93
N PHE A 231 -22.17 45.97 -4.76
CA PHE A 231 -21.34 46.37 -5.90
C PHE A 231 -21.00 45.19 -6.83
N GLY A 232 -21.95 44.27 -7.04
CA GLY A 232 -21.76 43.06 -7.85
C GLY A 232 -21.00 41.92 -7.16
N LEU A 233 -20.59 42.09 -5.90
CA LEU A 233 -19.86 41.05 -5.17
C LEU A 233 -20.72 39.81 -4.90
N TYR A 234 -22.00 39.97 -4.59
CA TYR A 234 -22.91 38.83 -4.35
C TYR A 234 -22.97 37.84 -5.52
N PRO A 235 -23.35 38.25 -6.75
CA PRO A 235 -23.38 37.33 -7.89
C PRO A 235 -21.98 36.85 -8.29
N ALA A 236 -20.94 37.68 -8.13
CA ALA A 236 -19.57 37.26 -8.41
C ALA A 236 -19.11 36.12 -7.48
N CYS A 237 -19.37 36.23 -6.17
CA CYS A 237 -19.05 35.20 -5.20
C CYS A 237 -19.73 33.88 -5.53
N ILE A 238 -21.03 33.90 -5.85
CA ILE A 238 -21.77 32.68 -6.25
C ILE A 238 -21.17 32.10 -7.54
N LYS A 239 -20.93 32.95 -8.55
CA LYS A 239 -20.37 32.54 -9.84
C LYS A 239 -19.02 31.84 -9.71
N TYR A 240 -18.10 32.39 -8.91
CA TYR A 240 -16.78 31.79 -8.69
C TYR A 240 -16.82 30.58 -7.76
N LEU A 241 -17.70 30.58 -6.75
CA LEU A 241 -17.92 29.42 -5.89
C LEU A 241 -18.42 28.22 -6.72
N MET A 242 -19.42 28.42 -7.58
CA MET A 242 -19.96 27.38 -8.44
C MET A 242 -18.92 26.86 -9.44
N SER A 243 -18.09 27.74 -10.00
CA SER A 243 -16.96 27.34 -10.85
C SER A 243 -15.97 26.44 -10.12
N ALA A 244 -15.74 26.66 -8.82
CA ALA A 244 -14.88 25.79 -8.00
C ALA A 244 -15.50 24.40 -7.74
N PHE A 245 -16.82 24.25 -7.84
CA PHE A 245 -17.50 22.96 -7.76
C PHE A 245 -17.62 22.26 -9.12
N ASP A 246 -17.48 22.99 -10.23
CA ASP A 246 -17.54 22.45 -11.60
C ASP A 246 -16.14 22.25 -12.20
N ILE A 247 -15.32 21.50 -11.47
CA ILE A 247 -13.92 21.24 -11.82
C ILE A 247 -13.78 20.58 -13.21
N PRO A 248 -14.60 19.59 -13.64
CA PRO A 248 -14.53 19.02 -14.98
C PRO A 248 -14.75 20.05 -16.09
N GLU A 249 -15.69 20.98 -15.91
CA GLU A 249 -15.93 22.04 -16.88
C GLU A 249 -14.73 22.98 -16.97
N VAL A 250 -14.19 23.41 -15.83
CA VAL A 250 -12.97 24.23 -15.78
C VAL A 250 -11.79 23.54 -16.46
N MET A 251 -11.63 22.23 -16.26
CA MET A 251 -10.60 21.42 -16.94
C MET A 251 -10.82 21.38 -18.45
N ALA A 252 -12.04 21.10 -18.90
CA ALA A 252 -12.38 20.96 -20.31
C ALA A 252 -12.25 22.29 -21.08
N VAL A 253 -12.77 23.39 -20.52
CA VAL A 253 -12.67 24.72 -21.12
C VAL A 253 -11.22 25.20 -21.18
N SER A 254 -10.47 25.03 -20.08
CA SER A 254 -9.04 25.39 -20.05
C SER A 254 -8.22 24.57 -21.03
N ARG A 255 -8.47 23.25 -21.10
CA ARG A 255 -7.83 22.36 -22.06
C ARG A 255 -8.09 22.82 -23.49
N ASN A 256 -9.33 23.13 -23.86
CA ASN A 256 -9.67 23.62 -25.19
C ASN A 256 -8.95 24.93 -25.52
N ASN A 257 -8.81 25.84 -24.55
CA ASN A 257 -8.08 27.08 -24.73
C ASN A 257 -6.57 26.83 -24.93
N ILE A 258 -5.95 26.00 -24.07
CA ILE A 258 -4.54 25.61 -24.17
C ILE A 258 -4.25 24.92 -25.51
N CYS A 259 -5.11 24.02 -25.94
CA CYS A 259 -4.91 23.26 -27.17
C CYS A 259 -5.07 24.10 -28.44
N LYS A 260 -5.87 25.17 -28.40
CA LYS A 260 -6.05 26.10 -29.53
C LYS A 260 -5.00 27.20 -29.56
N ASN A 261 -4.71 27.80 -28.41
CA ASN A 261 -3.97 29.05 -28.31
C ASN A 261 -2.59 28.90 -27.63
N GLY A 262 -2.25 27.69 -27.17
CA GLY A 262 -1.03 27.43 -26.40
C GLY A 262 -1.18 27.74 -24.92
N MET A 263 -0.27 27.20 -24.10
CA MET A 263 -0.27 27.40 -22.64
C MET A 263 -0.06 28.89 -22.26
N ASP A 264 0.68 29.64 -23.07
CA ASP A 264 0.97 31.06 -22.85
C ASP A 264 -0.26 31.97 -22.96
N SER A 265 -1.37 31.45 -23.50
CA SER A 265 -2.66 32.16 -23.54
C SER A 265 -3.32 32.29 -22.16
N LEU A 266 -2.92 31.48 -21.19
CA LEU A 266 -3.44 31.54 -19.82
C LEU A 266 -2.58 32.47 -18.96
N SER A 267 -3.25 33.22 -18.08
CA SER A 267 -2.54 33.90 -16.99
C SER A 267 -1.88 32.87 -16.07
N ARG A 268 -0.86 33.28 -15.32
CA ARG A 268 -0.20 32.41 -14.31
C ARG A 268 -1.21 31.84 -13.30
N GLY A 269 -2.20 32.65 -12.91
CA GLY A 269 -3.31 32.20 -12.05
C GLY A 269 -4.22 31.19 -12.75
N GLY A 270 -4.55 31.41 -14.02
CA GLY A 270 -5.33 30.47 -14.83
C GLY A 270 -4.64 29.12 -15.01
N ALA A 271 -3.33 29.12 -15.30
CA ALA A 271 -2.53 27.91 -15.37
C ALA A 271 -2.48 27.16 -14.02
N ALA A 272 -2.33 27.89 -12.91
CA ALA A 272 -2.37 27.31 -11.57
C ALA A 272 -3.73 26.67 -11.25
N ILE A 273 -4.84 27.33 -11.61
CA ILE A 273 -6.19 26.79 -11.46
C ILE A 273 -6.36 25.53 -12.31
N TYR A 274 -5.91 25.57 -13.58
CA TYR A 274 -5.95 24.40 -14.46
C TYR A 274 -5.22 23.20 -13.85
N TYR A 275 -3.95 23.35 -13.47
CA TYR A 275 -3.19 22.24 -12.89
C TYR A 275 -3.73 21.79 -11.52
N ALA A 276 -4.27 22.69 -10.71
CA ALA A 276 -4.94 22.32 -9.46
C ALA A 276 -6.19 21.47 -9.72
N SER A 277 -7.01 21.87 -10.70
CA SER A 277 -8.18 21.11 -11.13
C SER A 277 -7.83 19.73 -11.66
N VAL A 278 -6.84 19.65 -12.57
CA VAL A 278 -6.33 18.37 -13.09
C VAL A 278 -5.79 17.51 -11.96
N PHE A 279 -5.01 18.08 -11.03
CA PHE A 279 -4.49 17.34 -9.87
C PHE A 279 -5.60 16.72 -9.04
N LEU A 280 -6.65 17.48 -8.69
CA LEU A 280 -7.75 16.97 -7.87
C LEU A 280 -8.44 15.77 -8.52
N TYR A 281 -8.74 15.84 -9.82
CA TYR A 281 -9.38 14.74 -10.54
C TYR A 281 -8.43 13.57 -10.78
N PHE A 282 -7.21 13.84 -11.22
CA PHE A 282 -6.20 12.81 -11.45
C PHE A 282 -5.84 12.07 -10.16
N TRP A 283 -5.78 12.78 -9.04
CA TRP A 283 -5.56 12.19 -7.72
C TRP A 283 -6.66 11.17 -7.41
N VAL A 284 -7.93 11.58 -7.45
CA VAL A 284 -9.09 10.69 -7.22
C VAL A 284 -9.06 9.50 -8.19
N PHE A 285 -8.82 9.76 -9.47
CA PHE A 285 -8.77 8.75 -10.53
C PHE A 285 -7.63 7.75 -10.38
N SER A 286 -6.47 8.17 -9.85
CA SER A 286 -5.31 7.31 -9.62
C SER A 286 -5.44 6.42 -8.37
N THR A 287 -6.30 6.79 -7.41
CA THR A 287 -6.43 6.07 -6.14
C THR A 287 -6.72 4.56 -6.25
N PRO A 288 -7.57 4.06 -7.18
CA PRO A 288 -7.81 2.63 -7.31
C PRO A 288 -6.54 1.87 -7.69
N ILE A 289 -5.68 2.44 -8.54
CA ILE A 289 -4.42 1.81 -8.96
C ILE A 289 -3.42 1.76 -7.82
N VAL A 290 -3.32 2.82 -7.01
CA VAL A 290 -2.47 2.83 -5.81
C VAL A 290 -2.95 1.77 -4.81
N SER A 291 -4.26 1.54 -4.71
CA SER A 291 -4.84 0.51 -3.83
C SER A 291 -4.61 -0.93 -4.28
N VAL A 292 -4.18 -1.18 -5.53
CA VAL A 292 -3.73 -2.51 -6.01
C VAL A 292 -2.52 -3.01 -5.23
N PHE A 293 -1.74 -2.12 -4.60
CA PHE A 293 -0.61 -2.52 -3.77
C PHE A 293 -1.02 -3.45 -2.60
N GLY A 294 -2.22 -3.27 -2.04
CA GLY A 294 -2.77 -4.18 -1.04
C GLY A 294 -3.00 -5.59 -1.61
N SER A 295 -3.58 -5.69 -2.81
CA SER A 295 -3.76 -6.96 -3.52
C SER A 295 -2.42 -7.62 -3.87
N TYR A 296 -1.42 -6.82 -4.27
CA TYR A 296 -0.05 -7.29 -4.49
C TYR A 296 0.55 -7.92 -3.23
N LEU A 297 0.42 -7.27 -2.06
CA LEU A 297 0.90 -7.81 -0.79
C LEU A 297 0.17 -9.10 -0.41
N TYR A 298 -1.14 -9.18 -0.65
CA TYR A 298 -1.94 -10.39 -0.45
C TYR A 298 -1.45 -11.57 -1.30
N VAL A 299 -1.18 -11.33 -2.59
CA VAL A 299 -0.68 -12.38 -3.49
C VAL A 299 0.73 -12.80 -3.08
N CYS A 300 1.60 -11.82 -2.80
CA CYS A 300 2.99 -12.05 -2.39
C CYS A 300 3.10 -12.93 -1.13
N ILE A 301 2.29 -12.65 -0.12
CA ILE A 301 2.38 -13.39 1.14
C ILE A 301 1.79 -14.80 1.05
N ASN A 302 0.63 -14.97 0.39
CA ASN A 302 -0.06 -16.25 0.36
C ASN A 302 0.48 -17.24 -0.67
N TRP A 303 0.97 -16.77 -1.83
CA TRP A 303 1.48 -17.66 -2.89
C TRP A 303 3.00 -17.66 -2.97
N LEU A 304 3.63 -16.49 -2.87
CA LEU A 304 5.08 -16.37 -3.05
C LEU A 304 5.86 -16.47 -1.74
N HIS A 305 5.17 -16.35 -0.59
CA HIS A 305 5.75 -16.37 0.75
C HIS A 305 6.85 -15.30 0.95
N ILE A 306 6.67 -14.14 0.31
CA ILE A 306 7.54 -12.96 0.39
C ILE A 306 6.78 -11.76 0.96
N HIS A 307 7.50 -10.68 1.30
CA HIS A 307 6.92 -9.44 1.85
C HIS A 307 6.06 -9.63 3.10
N PHE A 308 6.41 -10.62 3.92
CA PHE A 308 5.61 -10.97 5.09
C PHE A 308 5.58 -9.84 6.14
N ASP A 309 6.67 -9.07 6.24
CA ASP A 309 6.79 -7.94 7.17
C ASP A 309 5.91 -6.78 6.70
N GLU A 310 6.02 -6.39 5.42
CA GLU A 310 5.22 -5.32 4.81
C GLU A 310 3.72 -5.66 4.78
N ALA A 311 3.37 -6.90 4.44
CA ALA A 311 1.98 -7.36 4.36
C ALA A 311 1.26 -7.38 5.71
N PHE A 312 1.95 -7.63 6.83
CA PHE A 312 1.31 -7.65 8.15
C PHE A 312 1.50 -6.35 8.94
N SER A 313 2.61 -5.63 8.73
CA SER A 313 2.82 -4.30 9.32
C SER A 313 1.82 -3.28 8.76
N SER A 314 1.52 -3.33 7.46
CA SER A 314 0.52 -2.44 6.83
C SER A 314 -0.90 -2.64 7.38
N LEU A 315 -1.20 -3.83 7.91
CA LEU A 315 -2.47 -4.13 8.58
C LEU A 315 -2.52 -3.68 10.04
N ARG A 316 -1.38 -3.32 10.66
CA ARG A 316 -1.28 -2.79 12.03
C ARG A 316 -2.11 -3.60 13.02
N ILE A 317 -1.92 -4.92 13.00
CA ILE A 317 -2.73 -5.85 13.80
C ILE A 317 -2.17 -5.89 15.22
N ALA A 318 -2.79 -5.14 16.13
CA ALA A 318 -2.44 -5.13 17.56
C ALA A 318 -2.98 -6.35 18.35
N ASN A 319 -3.76 -7.20 17.69
CA ASN A 319 -4.36 -8.41 18.24
C ASN A 319 -3.36 -9.58 18.28
N TYR A 320 -3.81 -10.75 18.77
CA TYR A 320 -3.02 -11.99 18.83
C TYR A 320 -1.75 -11.86 19.69
N LYS A 321 -1.93 -11.37 20.92
CA LYS A 321 -0.84 -11.26 21.91
C LYS A 321 -0.68 -12.56 22.67
N SER A 322 0.54 -12.87 23.10
CA SER A 322 0.81 -14.02 23.96
C SER A 322 1.99 -13.75 24.87
N PHE A 323 2.03 -14.46 26.00
CA PHE A 323 3.20 -14.51 26.86
C PHE A 323 3.48 -15.96 27.24
N THR A 324 4.77 -16.32 27.31
CA THR A 324 5.21 -17.65 27.75
C THR A 324 5.79 -17.55 29.16
N ARG A 325 5.32 -18.40 30.05
CA ARG A 325 5.85 -18.60 31.40
C ARG A 325 6.57 -19.94 31.48
N PHE A 326 7.77 -19.90 32.03
CA PHE A 326 8.55 -21.08 32.35
C PHE A 326 8.41 -21.36 33.84
N HIS A 327 8.23 -22.62 34.20
CA HIS A 327 8.08 -23.08 35.58
C HIS A 327 8.93 -24.34 35.76
N ILE A 328 9.91 -24.29 36.64
CA ILE A 328 10.68 -25.48 37.02
C ILE A 328 9.94 -26.13 38.18
N ASN A 329 9.44 -27.34 37.99
CA ASN A 329 8.70 -28.03 39.02
C ASN A 329 9.65 -28.60 40.11
N PRO A 330 9.13 -29.03 41.28
CA PRO A 330 9.97 -29.62 42.34
C PRO A 330 10.73 -30.89 41.93
N LYS A 331 10.32 -31.57 40.85
CA LYS A 331 11.02 -32.74 40.28
C LYS A 331 12.22 -32.34 39.42
N GLY A 332 12.33 -31.04 39.08
CA GLY A 332 13.34 -30.48 38.20
C GLY A 332 12.95 -30.50 36.72
N ASP A 333 11.69 -30.82 36.37
CA ASP A 333 11.21 -30.73 34.99
C ASP A 333 10.86 -29.28 34.65
N LEU A 334 11.13 -28.88 33.42
CA LEU A 334 10.73 -27.58 32.90
C LEU A 334 9.34 -27.66 32.27
N GLU A 335 8.41 -26.90 32.85
CA GLU A 335 7.06 -26.67 32.33
C GLU A 335 6.99 -25.35 31.57
N VAL A 336 6.47 -25.39 30.35
CA VAL A 336 6.29 -24.21 29.49
C VAL A 336 4.82 -23.98 29.24
N PHE A 337 4.32 -22.81 29.68
CA PHE A 337 2.94 -22.38 29.51
C PHE A 337 2.88 -21.17 28.59
N THR A 338 2.12 -21.26 27.49
CA THR A 338 1.84 -20.11 26.63
C THR A 338 0.37 -19.74 26.73
N LEU A 339 0.13 -18.49 27.13
CA LEU A 339 -1.21 -17.90 27.25
C LEU A 339 -1.36 -16.87 26.13
N ALA A 340 -2.40 -17.04 25.33
CA ALA A 340 -2.65 -16.24 24.14
C ALA A 340 -4.02 -15.55 24.21
N VAL A 341 -4.10 -14.35 23.64
CA VAL A 341 -5.26 -13.47 23.64
C VAL A 341 -5.54 -12.99 22.22
N ASP A 342 -6.69 -13.40 21.68
CA ASP A 342 -7.08 -13.12 20.29
C ASP A 342 -7.33 -11.63 20.07
N LYS A 343 -8.03 -10.97 20.99
CA LYS A 343 -8.35 -9.54 20.90
C LYS A 343 -7.86 -8.80 22.12
N VAL A 344 -7.02 -7.81 21.89
CA VAL A 344 -6.63 -6.86 22.93
C VAL A 344 -7.73 -5.80 23.02
N ARG A 345 -8.18 -5.47 24.22
CA ARG A 345 -9.14 -4.37 24.42
C ARG A 345 -8.39 -3.06 24.17
N ASN A 346 -8.86 -2.26 23.21
CA ASN A 346 -8.37 -0.90 23.02
C ASN A 346 -8.95 -0.06 24.17
N GLU A 347 -8.24 0.03 25.29
CA GLU A 347 -8.63 0.93 26.38
C GLU A 347 -8.14 2.36 26.06
N ASN A 348 -9.04 3.34 26.26
CA ASN A 348 -8.75 4.77 26.19
C ASN A 348 -7.50 5.12 27.02
N PRO A 349 -6.71 6.14 26.63
CA PRO A 349 -5.41 6.45 27.24
C PRO A 349 -5.45 6.91 28.72
N ILE A 350 -6.60 6.88 29.39
CA ILE A 350 -6.78 7.40 30.76
C ILE A 350 -6.40 6.38 31.84
N TYR A 351 -6.36 5.08 31.57
CA TYR A 351 -6.01 4.07 32.59
C TYR A 351 -4.55 3.60 32.49
N LYS A 352 -3.61 4.53 32.64
CA LYS A 352 -2.22 4.24 33.05
C LYS A 352 -2.15 4.08 34.58
N ARG A 353 -2.82 3.07 35.16
CA ARG A 353 -2.44 2.56 36.49
C ARG A 353 -2.59 1.04 36.51
N LEU A 354 -1.42 0.41 36.52
CA LEU A 354 -1.11 -0.95 36.91
C LEU A 354 -2.11 -1.49 37.95
N PHE A 355 -2.94 -2.48 37.59
CA PHE A 355 -3.32 -3.65 38.42
C PHE A 355 -4.13 -4.63 37.55
N ILE A 356 -3.67 -5.87 37.48
CA ILE A 356 -4.26 -7.05 36.81
C ILE A 356 -5.52 -7.49 37.60
N VAL A 357 -6.64 -7.87 36.97
CA VAL A 357 -7.30 -9.23 36.89
C VAL A 357 -8.57 -9.15 35.96
N PRO A 358 -9.28 -10.25 35.56
CA PRO A 358 -9.44 -10.64 34.16
C PRO A 358 -10.88 -10.55 33.63
N GLN A 359 -11.06 -10.18 32.35
CA GLN A 359 -12.19 -10.70 31.57
C GLN A 359 -11.65 -11.46 30.37
N ALA A 360 -11.40 -12.74 30.63
CA ALA A 360 -10.93 -13.70 29.65
C ALA A 360 -12.10 -14.19 28.77
N HIS A 361 -12.45 -13.44 27.74
CA HIS A 361 -13.12 -14.06 26.61
C HIS A 361 -12.09 -14.86 25.80
N LYS A 362 -12.16 -16.20 25.91
CA LYS A 362 -11.30 -17.20 25.24
C LYS A 362 -9.79 -17.06 25.52
N LEU A 363 -9.37 -17.39 26.74
CA LEU A 363 -8.00 -17.87 26.97
C LEU A 363 -7.89 -19.27 26.33
N ARG A 364 -7.17 -19.40 25.21
CA ARG A 364 -6.70 -20.72 24.75
C ARG A 364 -5.38 -21.01 25.47
N SER A 365 -5.40 -21.92 26.45
CA SER A 365 -4.17 -22.53 26.97
C SER A 365 -3.55 -23.34 25.83
N THR A 366 -2.46 -22.85 25.25
CA THR A 366 -1.99 -23.40 23.97
C THR A 366 -0.94 -24.50 24.10
N CYS A 367 -0.48 -24.86 25.31
CA CYS A 367 0.25 -26.11 25.59
C CYS A 367 0.73 -26.15 27.04
N THR A 368 0.80 -27.35 27.63
CA THR A 368 1.68 -27.69 28.75
C THR A 368 2.73 -28.66 28.19
N VAL A 369 4.01 -28.31 28.26
CA VAL A 369 5.11 -29.21 27.88
C VAL A 369 5.85 -29.61 29.13
N LYS A 370 5.97 -30.92 29.41
CA LYS A 370 6.87 -31.44 30.45
C LYS A 370 8.14 -31.92 29.78
N VAL A 371 9.28 -31.35 30.15
CA VAL A 371 10.59 -31.77 29.65
C VAL A 371 11.33 -32.53 30.76
N PRO A 372 11.61 -33.85 30.59
CA PRO A 372 12.28 -34.65 31.61
C PRO A 372 13.78 -34.31 31.73
N LYS A 373 14.32 -34.59 32.92
CA LYS A 373 15.70 -34.32 33.39
C LYS A 373 16.88 -34.72 32.48
N SER A 374 16.71 -35.57 31.47
CA SER A 374 17.84 -36.10 30.68
C SER A 374 18.28 -35.14 29.55
N GLY A 375 19.22 -34.23 29.82
CA GLY A 375 20.05 -33.56 28.79
C GLY A 375 19.32 -32.67 27.76
N SER A 376 18.03 -32.39 27.98
CA SER A 376 17.15 -31.70 27.02
C SER A 376 17.38 -30.19 27.03
N LEU A 377 18.04 -29.59 26.03
CA LEU A 377 17.99 -28.13 25.87
C LEU A 377 16.69 -27.70 25.19
N ILE A 378 16.12 -26.60 25.69
CA ILE A 378 15.17 -25.77 24.95
C ILE A 378 15.95 -24.61 24.33
N GLN A 379 15.89 -24.49 23.01
CA GLN A 379 16.46 -23.33 22.33
C GLN A 379 15.35 -22.36 21.96
N VAL A 380 15.44 -21.14 22.49
CA VAL A 380 14.59 -20.03 22.07
C VAL A 380 15.33 -19.25 21.00
N GLY A 381 14.87 -19.41 19.77
CA GLY A 381 15.49 -18.79 18.60
C GLY A 381 15.03 -17.35 18.40
N LYS A 382 15.96 -16.46 18.05
CA LYS A 382 15.64 -15.31 17.21
C LYS A 382 15.67 -15.78 15.76
N VAL A 383 14.52 -15.85 15.11
CA VAL A 383 14.47 -16.05 13.66
C VAL A 383 14.79 -14.69 13.03
N ASN A 384 15.93 -14.62 12.36
CA ASN A 384 16.37 -13.42 11.65
C ASN A 384 15.42 -13.19 10.45
N ARG A 385 15.13 -11.93 10.09
CA ARG A 385 14.08 -11.49 9.13
C ARG A 385 14.14 -12.04 7.69
N ASN A 386 15.00 -13.01 7.39
CA ASN A 386 15.26 -13.46 6.03
C ASN A 386 15.06 -14.98 5.89
N CYS A 387 13.81 -15.41 5.75
CA CYS A 387 13.51 -16.65 5.04
C CYS A 387 13.09 -16.28 3.61
N ARG A 388 13.98 -16.46 2.64
CA ARG A 388 13.61 -16.50 1.21
C ARG A 388 13.90 -17.92 0.71
N LYS A 389 12.87 -18.61 0.21
CA LYS A 389 13.06 -19.77 -0.67
C LYS A 389 13.71 -19.26 -1.95
N THR A 390 14.93 -19.68 -2.25
CA THR A 390 15.47 -19.61 -3.61
C THR A 390 15.12 -20.92 -4.30
N SER A 391 14.07 -20.91 -5.13
CA SER A 391 13.92 -21.91 -6.18
C SER A 391 14.74 -21.44 -7.39
N ALA A 392 15.87 -22.09 -7.61
CA ALA A 392 16.55 -22.06 -8.91
C ALA A 392 16.80 -23.52 -9.29
N THR A 393 16.19 -23.90 -10.41
CA THR A 393 16.41 -25.15 -11.13
C THR A 393 17.90 -25.33 -11.45
N GLY A 394 18.40 -26.53 -11.15
CA GLY A 394 19.58 -27.18 -11.73
C GLY A 394 20.85 -26.36 -11.89
N GLU A 395 21.80 -26.50 -10.96
CA GLU A 395 23.23 -26.73 -11.25
C GLU A 395 24.01 -26.97 -9.95
N ASN A 396 24.86 -28.00 -9.96
CA ASN A 396 25.74 -28.39 -8.86
C ASN A 396 26.69 -27.26 -8.46
N PHE A 397 26.53 -26.66 -7.27
CA PHE A 397 27.61 -25.87 -6.67
C PHE A 397 27.73 -26.04 -5.16
N ARG A 398 29.00 -26.27 -4.76
CA ARG A 398 29.53 -26.56 -3.42
C ARG A 398 29.01 -25.61 -2.34
N ALA A 399 28.69 -26.22 -1.19
CA ALA A 399 28.45 -25.55 0.07
C ALA A 399 29.67 -24.72 0.48
N ASN A 400 29.52 -23.40 0.48
CA ASN A 400 30.31 -22.50 1.32
C ASN A 400 29.33 -21.77 2.24
N GLY A 401 29.52 -21.99 3.54
CA GLY A 401 28.58 -21.59 4.58
C GLY A 401 28.53 -20.09 4.79
N ASP A 402 27.39 -19.64 5.29
CA ASP A 402 27.30 -18.41 6.07
C ASP A 402 26.27 -18.55 7.20
N ARG A 403 26.75 -18.17 8.39
CA ARG A 403 26.26 -18.54 9.72
C ARG A 403 24.97 -17.82 10.13
N LEU A 404 24.05 -18.57 10.74
CA LEU A 404 23.18 -18.03 11.80
C LEU A 404 24.09 -17.58 12.97
N ARG A 405 24.20 -16.27 13.22
CA ARG A 405 24.81 -15.77 14.47
C ARG A 405 23.84 -16.00 15.62
N LEU A 406 24.19 -16.98 16.44
CA LEU A 406 23.49 -17.46 17.63
C LEU A 406 23.93 -16.66 18.86
N ASN A 407 22.98 -16.11 19.62
CA ASN A 407 23.22 -15.87 21.04
C ASN A 407 22.70 -17.09 21.81
N LYS A 408 23.62 -17.91 22.33
CA LYS A 408 23.32 -18.99 23.26
C LYS A 408 22.96 -18.36 24.60
N THR A 409 21.72 -18.48 25.04
CA THR A 409 21.41 -18.38 26.47
C THR A 409 21.36 -19.81 26.98
N LEU A 410 22.49 -20.28 27.52
CA LEU A 410 22.55 -21.52 28.28
C LEU A 410 21.80 -21.28 29.59
N LEU A 411 20.68 -21.97 29.80
CA LEU A 411 20.20 -22.25 31.14
C LEU A 411 20.94 -23.52 31.58
N THR A 412 22.12 -23.33 32.16
CA THR A 412 22.74 -24.36 33.01
C THR A 412 21.97 -24.42 34.33
N PRO A 413 21.89 -25.61 34.97
CA PRO A 413 21.17 -25.80 36.23
C PRO A 413 21.60 -24.83 37.34
#